data_AF-A0AAE3EFA7-F1
#
_entry.id   AF-A0AAE3EFA7-F1
#
_cell.length_a   1.000
_cell.length_b   1.000
_cell.length_c   1.000
_cell.angle_alpha   90.00
_cell.angle_beta   90.00
_cell.angle_gamma   90.00
#
_symmetry.space_group_name_H-M   'P 1'
#
loop_
_entity.id
_entity.type
_entity.pdbx_description
1 polymer ?
#
loop_
_entity_poly.entity_id
_entity_poly.type
_entity_poly.pdbx_seq_one_letter_code
_entity_poly.pdbx_strand_id
1 'polypeptide(L)'
;MEHVNPKDIRFNPTLAKNIASDLLTNSFTKPRDPRSREYKDGFHAAAFNTLLQVKYKDQLIKPPFSKGSCQLDAWFSGYEEGRTEARSFQINYADSF
;
A
#
# COMPACT_ATOMS: atom_id res chain seq x y z
N MET A 1 -4.62 -8.13 -28.29
CA MET A 1 -3.89 -8.01 -27.02
C MET A 1 -4.93 -8.15 -25.91
N GLU A 2 -4.75 -9.09 -24.99
CA GLU A 2 -5.62 -9.14 -23.81
C GLU A 2 -5.39 -7.86 -23.00
N HIS A 3 -6.48 -7.12 -22.74
CA HIS A 3 -6.40 -5.95 -21.87
C HIS A 3 -6.23 -6.44 -20.43
N VAL A 4 -5.00 -6.39 -19.92
CA VAL A 4 -4.74 -6.63 -18.49
C VAL A 4 -5.34 -5.48 -17.71
N ASN A 5 -6.37 -5.75 -16.90
CA ASN A 5 -6.91 -4.76 -15.99
C ASN A 5 -5.85 -4.50 -14.89
N PRO A 6 -5.39 -3.25 -14.68
CA PRO A 6 -4.37 -2.95 -13.68
C PRO A 6 -4.73 -3.45 -12.27
N LYS A 7 -6.03 -3.45 -11.96
CA LYS A 7 -6.55 -3.96 -10.67
C LYS A 7 -6.40 -5.45 -10.49
N ASP A 8 -5.96 -6.22 -11.48
CA ASP A 8 -5.71 -7.66 -11.33
C ASP A 8 -4.22 -7.98 -11.19
N ILE A 9 -3.35 -6.98 -11.37
CA ILE A 9 -1.90 -7.12 -11.14
C ILE A 9 -1.67 -7.31 -9.64
N ARG A 10 -1.21 -8.50 -9.26
CA ARG A 10 -0.94 -8.92 -7.88
C ARG A 10 0.32 -9.76 -7.81
N PHE A 11 0.98 -9.70 -6.66
CA PHE A 11 2.29 -10.32 -6.45
C PHE A 11 2.28 -11.28 -5.26
N ASN A 12 3.30 -12.15 -5.22
CA ASN A 12 3.58 -12.95 -4.03
C ASN A 12 3.99 -12.05 -2.85
N PRO A 13 3.96 -12.55 -1.60
CA PRO A 13 4.19 -11.72 -0.41
C PRO A 13 5.53 -10.99 -0.42
N THR A 14 6.61 -11.66 -0.82
CA THR A 14 7.95 -11.07 -0.84
C THR A 14 8.02 -9.89 -1.80
N LEU A 15 7.52 -10.07 -3.02
CA LEU A 15 7.55 -9.01 -4.02
C LEU A 15 6.60 -7.86 -3.67
N ALA A 16 5.39 -8.17 -3.18
CA ALA A 16 4.44 -7.15 -2.72
C ALA A 16 5.03 -6.30 -1.58
N LYS A 17 5.75 -6.93 -0.65
CA LYS A 17 6.41 -6.23 0.46
C LYS A 17 7.53 -5.30 -0.03
N ASN A 18 8.34 -5.76 -0.98
CA ASN A 18 9.42 -4.95 -1.55
C ASN A 18 8.84 -3.71 -2.26
N ILE A 19 7.84 -3.90 -3.12
CA ILE A 19 7.17 -2.80 -3.83
C ILE A 19 6.53 -1.81 -2.83
N ALA A 20 5.83 -2.31 -1.80
CA ALA A 20 5.22 -1.44 -0.78
C ALA A 20 6.27 -0.61 -0.01
N SER A 21 7.44 -1.19 0.29
CA SER A 21 8.55 -0.47 0.94
C SER A 21 9.16 0.58 0.02
N ASP A 22 9.29 0.29 -1.27
CA ASP A 22 9.79 1.24 -2.27
C ASP A 22 8.81 2.41 -2.44
N LEU A 23 7.51 2.12 -2.53
CA LEU A 23 6.46 3.15 -2.57
C LEU A 23 6.50 4.04 -1.33
N LEU A 24 6.58 3.45 -0.12
CA LEU A 24 6.70 4.20 1.12
C LEU A 24 7.95 5.11 1.09
N THR A 25 9.10 4.57 0.69
CA THR A 25 10.34 5.33 0.62
C THR A 25 10.21 6.48 -0.37
N ASN A 26 9.70 6.24 -1.58
CA ASN A 26 9.53 7.27 -2.61
C ASN A 26 8.54 8.37 -2.19
N SER A 27 7.46 8.01 -1.50
CA SER A 27 6.45 8.95 -1.03
C SER A 27 6.91 9.82 0.14
N PHE A 28 7.94 9.41 0.90
CA PHE A 28 8.36 10.11 2.13
C PHE A 28 9.85 10.51 2.20
N THR A 29 10.63 10.33 1.13
CA THR A 29 12.06 10.75 1.06
C THR A 29 12.29 12.14 0.46
N LYS A 30 11.33 12.69 -0.26
CA LYS A 30 11.34 14.09 -0.73
C LYS A 30 10.71 14.99 0.34
N PRO A 31 11.03 16.30 0.41
CA PRO A 31 10.42 17.17 1.42
C PRO A 31 8.89 17.11 1.29
N ARG A 32 8.28 16.49 2.29
CA ARG A 32 6.85 16.43 2.57
C ARG A 32 6.69 16.75 4.06
N ASP A 33 5.50 17.21 4.42
CA ASP A 33 5.18 17.43 5.83
C ASP A 33 5.47 16.16 6.64
N PRO A 34 6.11 16.28 7.83
CA PRO A 34 6.33 15.15 8.70
C PRO A 34 5.01 14.41 8.97
N ARG A 35 4.99 13.10 8.71
CA ARG A 35 3.87 12.22 9.04
C ARG A 35 4.22 11.32 10.21
N SER A 36 3.22 11.01 11.03
CA SER A 36 3.37 10.10 12.17
C SER A 36 3.75 8.70 11.71
N ARG A 37 4.22 7.87 12.65
CA ARG A 37 4.56 6.47 12.37
C ARG A 37 3.33 5.68 11.95
N GLU A 38 2.21 5.88 12.64
CA GLU A 38 0.95 5.19 12.39
C GLU A 38 0.44 5.45 10.97
N TYR A 39 0.57 6.69 10.49
CA TYR A 39 0.27 7.05 9.11
C TYR A 39 1.11 6.24 8.11
N LYS A 40 2.43 6.20 8.32
CA LYS A 40 3.36 5.47 7.46
C LYS A 40 3.10 3.95 7.51
N ASP A 41 2.79 3.42 8.68
CA ASP A 41 2.41 2.01 8.86
C ASP A 41 1.11 1.68 8.11
N GLY A 42 0.13 2.59 8.13
CA GLY A 42 -1.11 2.47 7.37
C GLY A 42 -0.88 2.49 5.87
N PHE A 43 -0.07 3.43 5.40
CA PHE A 43 0.34 3.53 4.00
C PHE A 43 0.99 2.23 3.52
N HIS A 44 1.99 1.73 4.26
CA HIS A 44 2.70 0.51 3.90
C HIS A 44 1.76 -0.70 3.89
N ALA A 45 0.90 -0.82 4.91
CA ALA A 45 -0.10 -1.87 5.00
C ALA A 45 -1.05 -1.87 3.80
N ALA A 46 -1.56 -0.70 3.41
CA ALA A 46 -2.46 -0.59 2.27
C ALA A 46 -1.79 -0.94 0.94
N ALA A 47 -0.55 -0.46 0.73
CA ALA A 47 0.20 -0.76 -0.47
C ALA A 47 0.45 -2.26 -0.58
N PHE A 48 0.92 -2.89 0.49
CA PHE A 48 1.11 -4.34 0.56
C PHE A 48 -0.21 -5.10 0.32
N ASN A 49 -1.26 -4.78 1.09
CA ASN A 49 -2.56 -5.45 1.02
C ASN A 49 -3.20 -5.33 -0.38
N THR A 50 -3.04 -4.19 -1.04
CA THR A 50 -3.58 -3.95 -2.39
C THR A 50 -2.86 -4.77 -3.45
N LEU A 51 -1.55 -4.97 -3.28
CA LEU A 51 -0.69 -5.68 -4.23
C LEU A 51 -0.64 -7.19 -3.98
N LEU A 52 -1.08 -7.67 -2.82
CA LEU A 52 -1.00 -9.06 -2.43
C LEU A 52 -2.02 -9.96 -3.17
N GLN A 53 -1.57 -11.11 -3.67
CA GLN A 53 -2.46 -12.11 -4.26
C GLN A 53 -3.50 -12.62 -3.26
N VAL A 54 -4.73 -12.83 -3.75
CA VAL A 54 -5.89 -13.24 -2.95
C VAL A 54 -5.66 -14.55 -2.17
N LYS A 55 -4.86 -15.47 -2.71
CA LYS A 55 -4.52 -16.74 -2.02
C LYS A 55 -3.72 -16.55 -0.72
N TYR A 56 -3.12 -15.37 -0.50
CA TYR A 56 -2.37 -15.01 0.71
C TYR A 56 -3.13 -14.02 1.61
N LYS A 57 -4.47 -13.97 1.53
CA LYS A 57 -5.31 -13.03 2.31
C LYS A 57 -5.14 -13.11 3.83
N ASP A 58 -4.61 -14.22 4.34
CA ASP A 58 -4.29 -14.44 5.74
C ASP A 58 -3.10 -13.58 6.21
N GLN A 59 -2.28 -13.09 5.28
CA GLN A 59 -1.11 -12.25 5.58
C GLN A 59 -1.41 -10.75 5.56
N LEU A 60 -2.67 -10.35 5.31
CA LEU A 60 -3.05 -8.94 5.27
C LEU A 60 -2.72 -8.24 6.60
N ILE A 61 -2.12 -7.06 6.49
CA ILE A 61 -1.74 -6.24 7.63
C ILE A 61 -2.97 -5.48 8.13
N LYS A 62 -3.21 -5.51 9.44
CA LYS A 62 -4.30 -4.84 10.14
C LYS A 62 -3.75 -3.86 11.17
N PRO A 63 -4.48 -2.78 11.51
CA PRO A 63 -4.02 -1.85 12.53
C PRO A 63 -4.04 -2.52 13.91
N PRO A 64 -3.02 -2.29 14.75
CA PRO A 64 -3.00 -2.78 16.14
C PRO A 64 -3.67 -1.81 17.13
N PHE A 65 -4.29 -0.73 16.65
CA PHE A 65 -4.78 0.38 17.47
C PHE A 65 -6.25 0.21 17.89
N SER A 66 -6.57 0.71 19.07
CA SER A 66 -7.95 0.71 19.59
C SER A 66 -8.88 1.56 18.74
N LYS A 67 -10.14 1.13 18.62
CA LYS A 67 -11.19 1.87 17.92
C LYS A 67 -11.37 3.27 18.51
N GLY A 68 -11.44 4.30 17.67
CA GLY A 68 -11.63 5.69 18.07
C GLY A 68 -10.37 6.37 18.62
N SER A 69 -9.20 5.73 18.53
CA SER A 69 -7.93 6.37 18.88
C SER A 69 -7.40 7.22 17.74
N CYS A 70 -6.70 8.32 18.09
CA CYS A 70 -6.03 9.17 17.09
C CYS A 70 -5.00 8.38 16.26
N GLN A 71 -4.37 7.36 16.85
CA GLN A 71 -3.45 6.44 16.15
C GLN A 71 -4.16 5.67 15.05
N LEU A 72 -5.36 5.14 15.33
CA LEU A 72 -6.15 4.43 14.35
C LEU A 72 -6.60 5.35 13.21
N ASP A 73 -7.00 6.59 13.52
CA ASP A 73 -7.40 7.58 12.52
C ASP A 73 -6.22 7.97 11.61
N ALA A 74 -5.03 8.16 12.19
CA ALA A 74 -3.80 8.40 11.44
C ALA A 74 -3.44 7.20 10.54
N TRP A 75 -3.56 5.98 11.07
CA TRP A 75 -3.32 4.75 10.31
C TRP A 75 -4.29 4.62 9.12
N PHE A 76 -5.59 4.85 9.32
CA PHE A 76 -6.56 4.80 8.22
C PHE A 76 -6.32 5.90 7.18
N SER A 77 -5.93 7.10 7.63
CA SER A 77 -5.57 8.18 6.71
C SER A 77 -4.39 7.78 5.80
N GLY A 78 -3.35 7.18 6.38
CA GLY A 78 -2.23 6.63 5.61
C GLY A 78 -2.65 5.46 4.71
N TYR A 79 -3.54 4.60 5.19
CA TYR A 79 -4.06 3.45 4.44
C TYR A 79 -4.76 3.87 3.14
N GLU A 80 -5.52 4.94 3.18
CA GLU A 80 -6.18 5.50 1.99
C GLU A 80 -5.18 6.00 0.94
N GLU A 81 -4.13 6.71 1.36
CA GLU A 81 -3.07 7.19 0.46
C GLU A 81 -2.26 6.01 -0.11
N GLY A 82 -1.84 5.06 0.72
CA GLY A 82 -1.07 3.89 0.28
C GLY A 82 -1.81 3.00 -0.72
N ARG A 83 -3.13 2.87 -0.57
CA ARG A 83 -3.98 2.18 -1.55
C ARG A 83 -4.03 2.91 -2.88
N THR A 84 -4.03 4.24 -2.86
CA THR A 84 -4.03 5.06 -4.07
C THR A 84 -2.71 4.93 -4.81
N GLU A 85 -1.58 5.03 -4.09
CA GLU A 85 -0.24 4.86 -4.65
C GLU A 85 -0.02 3.46 -5.25
N ALA A 86 -0.49 2.40 -4.58
CA ALA A 86 -0.42 1.05 -5.13
C ALA A 86 -1.24 0.87 -6.43
N ARG A 87 -2.39 1.55 -6.55
CA ARG A 87 -3.17 1.55 -7.80
C ARG A 87 -2.45 2.31 -8.91
N SER A 88 -1.85 3.46 -8.60
CA SER A 88 -1.02 4.20 -9.55
C SER A 88 0.14 3.35 -10.05
N PHE A 89 0.82 2.64 -9.14
CA PHE A 89 1.85 1.67 -9.51
C PHE A 89 1.33 0.59 -10.47
N GLN A 90 0.17 0.00 -10.18
CA GLN A 90 -0.43 -1.02 -11.04
C GLN A 90 -0.74 -0.51 -12.45
N ILE A 91 -1.22 0.72 -12.57
CA ILE A 91 -1.49 1.37 -13.87
C ILE A 91 -0.18 1.51 -14.65
N ASN A 92 0.84 2.12 -14.03
CA ASN A 92 2.14 2.31 -14.68
C ASN A 92 2.82 0.98 -15.05
N TYR A 93 2.65 -0.04 -14.20
CA TYR A 93 3.16 -1.39 -14.47
C TYR A 93 2.45 -2.02 -15.66
N ALA A 94 1.14 -1.87 -15.80
CA ALA A 94 0.38 -2.37 -16.94
C ALA A 94 0.81 -1.70 -18.26
N ASP A 95 1.06 -0.38 -18.23
CA ASP A 95 1.48 0.39 -19.40
C ASP A 95 2.92 0.08 -19.85
N SER A 96 3.69 -0.65 -19.04
CA SER A 96 5.07 -1.05 -19.35
C SER A 96 5.18 -2.31 -20.22
N PHE A 97 4.06 -2.93 -20.62
CA PHE A 97 3.98 -4.14 -21.44
C PHE A 97 3.05 -3.96 -22.64
#